data_AF-A0A0G4N7R7-F1
#
_entry.id   AF-A0A0G4N7R7-F1
#
_cell.length_a   1.000
_cell.length_b   1.000
_cell.length_c   1.000
_cell.angle_alpha   90.00
_cell.angle_beta   90.00
_cell.angle_gamma   90.00
#
_symmetry.space_group_name_H-M   'P 1'
#
loop_
_entity.id
_entity.type
_entity.pdbx_description
1 polymer ?
#
loop_
_entity_poly.entity_id
_entity_poly.type
_entity_poly.pdbx_seq_one_letter_code
_entity_poly.pdbx_strand_id
1 'polypeptide(L)'
;MAELDTLDIIVLSVILLGTAAYFTKGKYWAIEKDPYANGFASAGGPKAGKTRNIIEKLDESGKNCVIFYGSQTGTAEDYASRLAKEGKSRFGLETMVADLEDYDFDNLDAVSTDKVVMFVLATYGEGEPTDNAVEFYEFITGEDVSFNEANEPALGNLNFVAFGLGNNTYEHYNSMVRNVTKALEKLGAHRIGEAGEGDDGAGTMEEDFLAWKEPMWTALAEKMELEEREAVYEPIFSITERDGLTPESPEVYLGEPNKMHLEGAAKGPFNSHNPYIAPIAESRELFNVKDRNCLHVEVDVSGSNLSYQTGDHIAIWPTNPGHEV
;
A
#
# COMPACT_ATOMS: atom_id res chain seq x y z
N MET A 1 56.54 -29.91 29.86
CA MET A 1 55.09 -29.71 29.67
C MET A 1 54.84 -28.25 29.96
N ALA A 2 54.38 -27.47 28.98
CA ALA A 2 54.01 -26.09 29.25
C ALA A 2 52.72 -26.12 30.07
N GLU A 3 52.78 -25.62 31.31
CA GLU A 3 51.58 -25.43 32.13
C GLU A 3 50.82 -24.24 31.55
N LEU A 4 49.58 -24.47 31.11
CA LEU A 4 48.67 -23.41 30.72
C LEU A 4 48.26 -22.67 31.99
N ASP A 5 48.57 -21.37 32.08
CA ASP A 5 48.10 -20.53 33.17
C ASP A 5 46.64 -20.12 32.90
N THR A 6 45.95 -19.68 33.95
CA THR A 6 44.57 -19.19 33.96
C THR A 6 44.34 -18.15 32.86
N LEU A 7 45.33 -17.30 32.60
CA LEU A 7 45.27 -16.26 31.58
C LEU A 7 45.26 -16.85 30.16
N ASP A 8 46.04 -17.91 29.92
CA ASP A 8 46.05 -18.61 28.63
C ASP A 8 44.71 -19.31 28.37
N ILE A 9 44.09 -19.89 29.41
CA ILE A 9 42.76 -20.52 29.31
C ILE A 9 41.69 -19.49 28.98
N ILE A 10 41.73 -18.30 29.60
CA ILE A 10 40.80 -17.21 29.30
C ILE A 10 40.97 -16.74 27.86
N VAL A 11 42.21 -16.50 27.42
CA VAL A 11 42.51 -16.05 26.05
C VAL A 11 42.06 -17.07 25.02
N LEU A 12 42.35 -18.36 25.23
CA LEU A 12 41.91 -19.43 24.34
C LEU A 12 40.38 -19.56 24.30
N SER A 13 39.70 -19.35 25.42
CA SER A 13 38.23 -19.39 25.48
C SER A 13 37.60 -18.21 24.72
N VAL A 14 38.17 -17.01 24.85
CA VAL A 14 37.71 -15.81 24.11
C VAL A 14 37.95 -15.96 22.61
N ILE A 15 39.11 -16.52 22.21
CA ILE A 15 39.41 -16.80 20.79
C ILE A 15 38.44 -17.85 20.25
N LEU A 16 38.16 -18.92 21.00
CA LEU A 16 37.20 -19.95 20.61
C LEU A 16 35.80 -19.36 20.43
N LEU A 17 35.33 -18.55 21.38
CA LEU A 17 34.02 -17.88 21.31
C LEU A 17 33.95 -16.89 20.15
N GLY A 18 34.99 -16.09 19.92
CA GLY A 18 35.07 -15.16 18.78
C GLY A 18 35.10 -15.89 17.44
N THR A 19 35.81 -17.02 17.37
CA THR A 19 35.88 -17.86 16.17
C THR A 19 34.53 -18.53 15.91
N ALA A 20 33.87 -19.05 16.95
CA ALA A 20 32.52 -19.61 16.84
C ALA A 20 31.51 -18.53 16.40
N ALA A 21 31.56 -17.32 16.97
CA ALA A 21 30.70 -16.20 16.57
C ALA A 21 30.94 -15.80 15.10
N TYR A 22 32.20 -15.75 14.66
CA TYR A 22 32.59 -15.43 13.29
C TYR A 22 32.10 -16.47 12.27
N PHE A 23 32.34 -17.76 12.54
CA PHE A 23 31.94 -18.84 11.62
C PHE A 23 30.44 -19.11 11.63
N THR A 24 29.76 -18.83 12.74
CA THR A 24 28.31 -18.96 12.80
C THR A 24 27.58 -17.72 12.28
N LYS A 25 28.27 -16.62 11.95
CA LYS A 25 27.70 -15.35 11.47
C LYS A 25 26.45 -14.91 12.28
N GLY A 26 26.46 -15.15 13.59
CA GLY A 26 25.30 -14.85 14.45
C GLY A 26 24.07 -15.73 14.25
N LYS A 27 24.11 -16.79 13.43
CA LYS A 27 22.94 -17.63 13.07
C LYS A 27 22.27 -18.32 14.27
N TYR A 28 23.01 -18.60 15.35
CA TYR A 28 22.46 -19.20 16.59
C TYR A 28 21.99 -18.18 17.64
N TRP A 29 22.26 -16.89 17.41
CA TRP A 29 22.02 -15.79 18.37
C TRP A 29 21.19 -14.66 17.74
N ALA A 30 20.93 -14.77 16.43
CA ALA A 30 19.99 -13.93 15.72
C ALA A 30 18.60 -14.24 16.28
N ILE A 31 18.03 -13.27 16.98
CA ILE A 31 16.58 -13.18 17.09
C ILE A 31 16.10 -13.08 15.65
N GLU A 32 15.36 -14.08 15.16
CA GLU A 32 14.68 -14.03 13.87
C GLU A 32 13.74 -12.81 13.91
N LYS A 33 14.24 -11.67 13.44
CA LYS A 33 13.40 -10.54 13.09
C LYS A 33 12.82 -10.89 11.74
N ASP A 34 11.54 -11.24 11.75
CA ASP A 34 10.75 -11.39 10.54
C ASP A 34 10.91 -10.13 9.67
N PRO A 35 11.56 -10.23 8.50
CA PRO A 35 11.76 -9.10 7.59
C PRO A 35 10.43 -8.55 7.03
N TYR A 36 9.34 -9.32 7.19
CA TYR A 36 8.04 -9.10 6.58
C TYR A 36 6.90 -8.95 7.60
N ALA A 37 7.21 -8.90 8.91
CA ALA A 37 6.23 -8.55 9.96
C ALA A 37 5.57 -7.17 9.74
N ASN A 38 6.09 -6.38 8.81
CA ASN A 38 5.57 -5.08 8.39
C ASN A 38 4.55 -5.13 7.24
N GLY A 39 4.30 -6.29 6.61
CA GLY A 39 3.40 -6.40 5.45
C GLY A 39 1.91 -6.46 5.79
N PHE A 40 1.53 -6.77 7.03
CA PHE A 40 0.14 -6.94 7.45
C PHE A 40 -0.18 -6.29 8.82
N ALA A 41 0.68 -5.40 9.30
CA ALA A 41 0.52 -4.74 10.58
C ALA A 41 0.48 -3.21 10.43
N SER A 42 -0.58 -2.70 9.79
CA SER A 42 -1.02 -1.30 9.89
C SER A 42 -2.16 -1.13 10.90
N ALA A 43 -2.20 -1.94 11.96
CA ALA A 43 -3.01 -1.62 13.13
C ALA A 43 -2.24 -0.63 14.01
N GLY A 44 -2.55 0.65 13.83
CA GLY A 44 -2.04 1.76 14.63
C GLY A 44 -1.65 2.92 13.74
N GLY A 45 -2.11 4.14 14.10
CA GLY A 45 -1.59 5.39 13.53
C GLY A 45 -0.05 5.45 13.56
N PRO A 46 0.56 6.48 12.95
CA PRO A 46 1.95 6.46 12.49
C PRO A 46 2.87 5.82 13.53
N LYS A 47 3.35 4.60 13.21
CA LYS A 47 4.31 3.89 14.08
C LYS A 47 5.52 4.80 14.23
N ALA A 48 5.81 5.20 15.47
CA ALA A 48 7.04 5.90 15.82
C ALA A 48 8.24 5.11 15.25
N GLY A 49 8.88 5.65 14.21
CA GLY A 49 10.06 5.09 13.57
C GLY A 49 9.95 4.71 12.08
N LYS A 50 8.78 4.84 11.42
CA LYS A 50 8.70 4.79 9.96
C LYS A 50 8.79 6.22 9.39
N THR A 51 9.70 6.45 8.44
CA THR A 51 9.77 7.72 7.71
C THR A 51 8.50 7.89 6.86
N ARG A 52 7.93 9.10 6.88
CA ARG A 52 6.86 9.53 5.97
C ARG A 52 7.43 10.20 4.72
N ASN A 53 8.75 10.29 4.59
CA ASN A 53 9.41 10.82 3.41
C ASN A 53 9.57 9.72 2.36
N ILE A 54 8.89 9.86 1.22
CA ILE A 54 8.95 8.86 0.15
C ILE A 54 10.35 8.76 -0.49
N ILE A 55 11.13 9.85 -0.50
CA ILE A 55 12.48 9.86 -1.07
C ILE A 55 13.42 9.00 -0.25
N GLU A 56 13.42 9.20 1.07
CA GLU A 56 14.19 8.36 2.00
C GLU A 56 13.79 6.90 1.82
N LYS A 57 12.49 6.63 1.69
CA LYS A 57 12.00 5.26 1.49
C LYS A 57 12.48 4.64 0.18
N LEU A 58 12.44 5.38 -0.91
CA LEU A 58 12.92 4.96 -2.23
C LEU A 58 14.42 4.63 -2.17
N ASP A 59 15.21 5.51 -1.58
CA ASP A 59 16.67 5.34 -1.50
C ASP A 59 17.06 4.17 -0.57
N GLU A 60 16.42 4.03 0.59
CA GLU A 60 16.66 2.91 1.52
C GLU A 60 16.35 1.54 0.91
N SER A 61 15.32 1.50 0.04
CA SER A 61 14.86 0.25 -0.58
C SER A 61 15.41 0.03 -1.99
N GLY A 62 16.28 0.93 -2.47
CA GLY A 62 16.87 0.85 -3.81
C GLY A 62 15.84 0.94 -4.93
N LYS A 63 14.74 1.66 -4.71
CA LYS A 63 13.60 1.79 -5.61
C LYS A 63 13.74 3.05 -6.46
N ASN A 64 13.38 2.94 -7.74
CA ASN A 64 13.40 4.04 -8.70
C ASN A 64 12.02 4.36 -9.28
N CYS A 65 10.99 3.62 -8.89
CA CYS A 65 9.62 3.86 -9.32
C CYS A 65 8.67 3.65 -8.13
N VAL A 66 7.88 4.68 -7.80
CA VAL A 66 6.78 4.57 -6.83
C VAL A 66 5.45 4.69 -7.56
N ILE A 67 4.52 3.82 -7.20
CA ILE A 67 3.15 3.86 -7.68
C ILE A 67 2.25 4.15 -6.48
N PHE A 68 1.79 5.39 -6.41
CA PHE A 68 0.80 5.83 -5.43
C PHE A 68 -0.60 5.42 -5.85
N TYR A 69 -1.43 5.03 -4.89
CA TYR A 69 -2.86 4.80 -5.13
C TYR A 69 -3.75 5.64 -4.21
N GLY A 70 -4.83 6.16 -4.77
CA GLY A 70 -5.99 6.67 -4.03
C GLY A 70 -7.16 5.71 -4.22
N SER A 71 -7.55 4.96 -3.20
CA SER A 71 -8.56 3.89 -3.32
C SER A 71 -9.49 3.81 -2.11
N GLN A 72 -10.79 3.62 -2.37
CA GLN A 72 -11.78 3.33 -1.33
C GLN A 72 -12.06 1.83 -1.17
N THR A 73 -12.09 1.09 -2.29
CA THR A 73 -12.52 -0.32 -2.37
C THR A 73 -11.44 -1.27 -2.90
N GLY A 74 -10.21 -0.78 -3.11
CA GLY A 74 -9.05 -1.59 -3.50
C GLY A 74 -8.80 -1.68 -5.02
N THR A 75 -9.69 -1.21 -5.89
CA THR A 75 -9.48 -1.31 -7.36
C THR A 75 -8.24 -0.56 -7.83
N ALA A 76 -8.02 0.66 -7.32
CA ALA A 76 -6.85 1.46 -7.67
C ALA A 76 -5.55 0.87 -7.08
N GLU A 77 -5.63 0.26 -5.90
CA GLU A 77 -4.52 -0.47 -5.27
C GLU A 77 -4.10 -1.70 -6.09
N ASP A 78 -5.07 -2.47 -6.59
CA ASP A 78 -4.80 -3.61 -7.48
C ASP A 78 -4.14 -3.15 -8.79
N TYR A 79 -4.67 -2.10 -9.42
CA TYR A 79 -4.10 -1.54 -10.65
C TYR A 79 -2.68 -1.02 -10.41
N ALA A 80 -2.43 -0.34 -9.29
CA ALA A 80 -1.09 0.09 -8.89
C ALA A 80 -0.14 -1.11 -8.71
N SER A 81 -0.60 -2.18 -8.07
CA SER A 81 0.16 -3.43 -7.90
C SER A 81 0.47 -4.13 -9.22
N ARG A 82 -0.46 -4.09 -10.18
CA ARG A 82 -0.27 -4.63 -11.53
C ARG A 82 0.79 -3.82 -12.29
N LEU A 83 0.71 -2.49 -12.26
CA LEU A 83 1.73 -1.62 -12.84
C LEU A 83 3.10 -1.85 -12.20
N ALA A 84 3.17 -2.01 -10.88
CA ALA A 84 4.42 -2.28 -10.18
C ALA A 84 5.06 -3.60 -10.61
N LYS A 85 4.28 -4.69 -10.69
CA LYS A 85 4.73 -6.01 -11.15
C LYS A 85 5.19 -5.97 -12.61
N GLU A 86 4.48 -5.24 -13.44
CA GLU A 86 4.79 -5.13 -14.87
C GLU A 86 6.00 -4.24 -15.14
N GLY A 87 6.10 -3.08 -14.49
CA GLY A 87 7.26 -2.19 -14.55
C GLY A 87 8.54 -2.91 -14.14
N LYS A 88 8.46 -3.73 -13.09
CA LYS A 88 9.56 -4.61 -12.72
C LYS A 88 9.82 -5.66 -13.78
N SER A 89 8.85 -6.51 -14.11
CA SER A 89 9.10 -7.68 -14.98
C SER A 89 9.48 -7.31 -16.41
N ARG A 90 8.83 -6.31 -17.03
CA ARG A 90 9.04 -5.89 -18.44
C ARG A 90 10.12 -4.82 -18.63
N PHE A 91 10.36 -3.95 -17.66
CA PHE A 91 11.24 -2.78 -17.86
C PHE A 91 12.39 -2.68 -16.85
N GLY A 92 12.51 -3.66 -15.94
CA GLY A 92 13.59 -3.69 -14.95
C GLY A 92 13.51 -2.55 -13.92
N LEU A 93 12.36 -1.88 -13.80
CA LEU A 93 12.16 -0.87 -12.77
C LEU A 93 12.17 -1.53 -11.39
N GLU A 94 12.82 -0.87 -10.45
CA GLU A 94 12.73 -1.23 -9.05
C GLU A 94 11.53 -0.49 -8.44
N THR A 95 10.38 -1.17 -8.52
CA THR A 95 9.07 -0.60 -8.17
C THR A 95 8.70 -0.81 -6.70
N MET A 96 7.91 0.12 -6.17
CA MET A 96 7.14 -0.04 -4.94
C MET A 96 5.74 0.57 -5.08
N VAL A 97 4.78 -0.01 -4.37
CA VAL A 97 3.41 0.52 -4.25
C VAL A 97 3.32 1.25 -2.91
N ALA A 98 2.66 2.40 -2.90
CA ALA A 98 2.53 3.25 -1.72
C ALA A 98 1.09 3.75 -1.57
N ASP A 99 0.54 3.61 -0.36
CA ASP A 99 -0.65 4.35 0.03
C ASP A 99 -0.31 5.83 0.12
N LEU A 100 -1.18 6.72 -0.36
CA LEU A 100 -0.98 8.16 -0.20
C LEU A 100 -1.03 8.57 1.29
N GLU A 101 -1.85 7.94 2.12
CA GLU A 101 -2.01 8.31 3.54
C GLU A 101 -0.71 8.09 4.37
N ASP A 102 0.17 7.21 3.88
CA ASP A 102 1.39 6.82 4.59
C ASP A 102 2.54 7.85 4.49
N TYR A 103 2.47 8.83 3.57
CA TYR A 103 3.60 9.71 3.23
C TYR A 103 3.24 11.20 3.28
N ASP A 104 4.27 12.03 3.46
CA ASP A 104 4.20 13.49 3.34
C ASP A 104 4.71 13.92 1.95
N PHE A 105 4.16 15.01 1.41
CA PHE A 105 4.31 15.39 -0.01
C PHE A 105 5.14 16.66 -0.25
N ASP A 106 5.55 17.32 0.83
CA ASP A 106 6.44 18.49 0.83
C ASP A 106 7.86 18.18 0.31
N ASN A 107 8.20 16.90 0.15
CA ASN A 107 9.48 16.39 -0.37
C ASN A 107 9.43 15.93 -1.84
N LEU A 108 8.29 16.05 -2.53
CA LEU A 108 8.14 15.59 -3.93
C LEU A 108 9.03 16.35 -4.92
N ASP A 109 9.47 17.55 -4.57
CA ASP A 109 10.42 18.37 -5.31
C ASP A 109 11.86 17.86 -5.25
N ALA A 110 12.19 17.03 -4.25
CA ALA A 110 13.46 16.35 -4.11
C ALA A 110 13.52 15.01 -4.88
N VAL A 111 12.42 14.60 -5.56
CA VAL A 111 12.46 13.45 -6.48
C VAL A 111 13.46 13.72 -7.58
N SER A 112 14.43 12.82 -7.73
CA SER A 112 15.44 12.91 -8.78
C SER A 112 14.86 12.55 -10.15
N THR A 113 15.39 13.17 -11.22
CA THR A 113 14.84 13.02 -12.59
C THR A 113 14.95 11.60 -13.17
N ASP A 114 15.80 10.76 -12.59
CA ASP A 114 15.95 9.32 -12.94
C ASP A 114 14.88 8.44 -12.29
N LYS A 115 14.06 8.98 -11.38
CA LYS A 115 12.95 8.28 -10.74
C LYS A 115 11.62 8.61 -11.42
N VAL A 116 10.65 7.70 -11.27
CA VAL A 116 9.29 7.83 -11.82
C VAL A 116 8.27 7.76 -10.70
N VAL A 117 7.27 8.64 -10.74
CA VAL A 117 6.12 8.62 -9.84
C VAL A 117 4.85 8.34 -10.63
N MET A 118 4.13 7.28 -10.31
CA MET A 118 2.85 6.96 -10.95
C MET A 118 1.71 7.19 -9.96
N PHE A 119 0.59 7.73 -10.45
CA PHE A 119 -0.61 7.96 -9.64
C PHE A 119 -1.79 7.17 -10.21
N VAL A 120 -2.38 6.30 -9.40
CA VAL A 120 -3.60 5.56 -9.74
C VAL A 120 -4.72 6.03 -8.80
N LEU A 121 -5.63 6.85 -9.30
CA LEU A 121 -6.50 7.67 -8.46
C LEU A 121 -7.97 7.42 -8.76
N ALA A 122 -8.70 6.85 -7.81
CA ALA A 122 -10.16 6.80 -7.89
C ALA A 122 -10.79 8.15 -7.53
N THR A 123 -11.88 8.47 -8.21
CA THR A 123 -12.75 9.60 -7.88
C THR A 123 -13.93 9.08 -7.06
N TYR A 124 -14.26 9.76 -5.96
CA TYR A 124 -15.37 9.39 -5.08
C TYR A 124 -16.33 10.56 -4.85
N GLY A 125 -17.51 10.28 -4.26
CA GLY A 125 -18.49 11.30 -3.90
C GLY A 125 -18.88 12.19 -5.09
N GLU A 126 -18.86 13.51 -4.86
CA GLU A 126 -19.15 14.54 -5.86
C GLU A 126 -17.86 15.05 -6.52
N GLY A 127 -16.99 14.13 -6.94
CA GLY A 127 -15.72 14.47 -7.57
C GLY A 127 -14.56 14.68 -6.60
N GLU A 128 -14.71 14.19 -5.38
CA GLU A 128 -13.79 14.27 -4.26
C GLU A 128 -12.68 13.20 -4.38
N PRO A 129 -11.52 13.41 -3.72
CA PRO A 129 -10.53 12.36 -3.53
C PRO A 129 -11.12 11.20 -2.72
N THR A 130 -10.47 10.04 -2.80
CA THR A 130 -10.67 8.94 -1.84
C THR A 130 -10.11 9.31 -0.48
N ASP A 131 -10.59 8.66 0.59
CA ASP A 131 -10.23 9.04 1.97
C ASP A 131 -8.71 9.03 2.18
N ASN A 132 -8.01 8.04 1.64
CA ASN A 132 -6.56 7.90 1.74
C ASN A 132 -5.76 8.92 0.90
N ALA A 133 -6.42 9.72 0.06
CA ALA A 133 -5.81 10.67 -0.86
C ALA A 133 -6.16 12.14 -0.55
N VAL A 134 -6.94 12.41 0.51
CA VAL A 134 -7.40 13.77 0.87
C VAL A 134 -6.21 14.71 1.11
N GLU A 135 -5.28 14.33 2.00
CA GLU A 135 -4.13 15.19 2.36
C GLU A 135 -3.26 15.50 1.14
N PHE A 136 -3.04 14.51 0.27
CA PHE A 136 -2.33 14.69 -1.00
C PHE A 136 -3.04 15.69 -1.90
N TYR A 137 -4.34 15.51 -2.11
CA TYR A 137 -5.15 16.35 -2.99
C TYR A 137 -5.15 17.80 -2.52
N GLU A 138 -5.41 18.04 -1.24
CA GLU A 138 -5.41 19.37 -0.64
C GLU A 138 -4.05 20.05 -0.76
N PHE A 139 -2.96 19.30 -0.52
CA PHE A 139 -1.61 19.81 -0.64
C PHE A 139 -1.26 20.23 -2.07
N ILE A 140 -1.44 19.35 -3.06
CA ILE A 140 -1.00 19.64 -4.43
C ILE A 140 -1.93 20.62 -5.16
N THR A 141 -3.22 20.69 -4.81
CA THR A 141 -4.18 21.62 -5.43
C THR A 141 -4.29 22.96 -4.71
N GLY A 142 -3.69 23.09 -3.52
CA GLY A 142 -3.69 24.31 -2.73
C GLY A 142 -3.08 25.53 -3.42
N GLU A 143 -3.42 26.72 -2.93
CA GLU A 143 -2.91 27.98 -3.51
C GLU A 143 -1.45 28.27 -3.10
N ASP A 144 -1.07 27.92 -1.86
CA ASP A 144 0.24 28.18 -1.26
C ASP A 144 1.00 26.86 -0.98
N VAL A 145 1.33 26.11 -2.05
CA VAL A 145 2.11 24.87 -1.93
C VAL A 145 3.56 25.21 -1.58
N SER A 146 4.03 24.73 -0.43
CA SER A 146 5.41 24.90 0.01
C SER A 146 6.11 23.56 0.01
N PHE A 147 7.20 23.46 -0.74
CA PHE A 147 8.07 22.30 -0.76
C PHE A 147 9.39 22.57 -0.04
N ASN A 148 10.13 21.52 0.28
CA ASN A 148 11.35 21.59 1.09
C ASN A 148 12.54 22.21 0.33
N GLU A 149 12.67 21.90 -0.95
CA GLU A 149 13.61 22.48 -1.87
C GLU A 149 12.99 23.71 -2.54
N ALA A 150 13.73 24.82 -2.57
CA ALA A 150 13.30 26.06 -3.22
C ALA A 150 13.51 26.00 -4.75
N ASN A 151 13.06 24.92 -5.39
CA ASN A 151 13.18 24.70 -6.83
C ASN A 151 12.24 25.63 -7.62
N GLU A 152 12.66 26.05 -8.82
CA GLU A 152 11.82 26.82 -9.73
C GLU A 152 11.96 26.28 -11.17
N PRO A 153 10.92 25.63 -11.74
CA PRO A 153 9.63 25.28 -11.12
C PRO A 153 9.75 24.30 -9.94
N ALA A 154 8.81 24.36 -9.00
CA ALA A 154 8.84 23.58 -7.76
C ALA A 154 8.99 22.07 -7.99
N LEU A 155 8.21 21.50 -8.91
CA LEU A 155 8.26 20.08 -9.27
C LEU A 155 8.97 19.82 -10.60
N GLY A 156 9.89 20.69 -11.01
CA GLY A 156 10.58 20.60 -12.31
C GLY A 156 11.39 19.32 -12.53
N ASN A 157 11.70 18.57 -11.46
CA ASN A 157 12.41 17.28 -11.58
C ASN A 157 11.45 16.08 -11.63
N LEU A 158 10.17 16.27 -11.29
CA LEU A 158 9.22 15.19 -11.12
C LEU A 158 8.71 14.69 -12.47
N ASN A 159 9.09 13.46 -12.83
CA ASN A 159 8.51 12.72 -13.94
C ASN A 159 7.35 11.89 -13.42
N PHE A 160 6.15 12.06 -14.01
CA PHE A 160 4.98 11.33 -13.54
C PHE A 160 4.07 10.76 -14.63
N VAL A 161 3.31 9.74 -14.24
CA VAL A 161 2.25 9.10 -15.03
C VAL A 161 0.98 9.09 -14.18
N ALA A 162 -0.20 9.16 -14.79
CA ALA A 162 -1.46 9.13 -14.05
C ALA A 162 -2.54 8.29 -14.74
N PHE A 163 -3.31 7.54 -13.96
CA PHE A 163 -4.52 6.84 -14.38
C PHE A 163 -5.65 7.11 -13.38
N GLY A 164 -6.81 7.50 -13.89
CA GLY A 164 -8.01 7.74 -13.10
C GLY A 164 -8.98 6.59 -13.18
N LEU A 165 -9.62 6.29 -12.05
CA LEU A 165 -10.77 5.40 -11.99
C LEU A 165 -12.00 6.27 -11.71
N GLY A 166 -12.96 6.29 -12.64
CA GLY A 166 -14.19 7.03 -12.52
C GLY A 166 -15.38 6.24 -13.02
N ASN A 167 -16.55 6.88 -12.99
CA ASN A 167 -17.79 6.30 -13.48
C ASN A 167 -18.60 7.42 -14.16
N ASN A 168 -18.87 7.28 -15.46
CA ASN A 168 -19.50 8.34 -16.26
C ASN A 168 -20.96 8.65 -15.89
N THR A 169 -21.56 7.84 -15.02
CA THR A 169 -22.92 8.08 -14.51
C THR A 169 -22.97 9.14 -13.42
N TYR A 170 -21.80 9.51 -12.87
CA TYR A 170 -21.64 10.62 -11.92
C TYR A 170 -21.27 11.92 -12.66
N GLU A 171 -21.71 13.06 -12.11
CA GLU A 171 -21.47 14.38 -12.72
C GLU A 171 -19.97 14.70 -12.85
N HIS A 172 -19.20 14.35 -11.82
CA HIS A 172 -17.78 14.64 -11.74
C HIS A 172 -16.90 13.47 -12.19
N TYR A 173 -17.13 12.97 -13.40
CA TYR A 173 -16.37 11.88 -14.00
C TYR A 173 -14.86 12.16 -14.06
N ASN A 174 -14.06 11.29 -13.42
CA ASN A 174 -12.59 11.33 -13.37
C ASN A 174 -12.00 12.69 -12.90
N SER A 175 -12.74 13.47 -12.09
CA SER A 175 -12.28 14.79 -11.62
C SER A 175 -10.97 14.70 -10.84
N MET A 176 -10.76 13.65 -10.05
CA MET A 176 -9.58 13.51 -9.20
C MET A 176 -8.29 13.47 -10.03
N VAL A 177 -8.19 12.56 -11.01
CA VAL A 177 -6.99 12.45 -11.85
C VAL A 177 -6.76 13.71 -12.69
N ARG A 178 -7.83 14.33 -13.19
CA ARG A 178 -7.76 15.55 -14.01
C ARG A 178 -7.22 16.74 -13.19
N ASN A 179 -7.75 16.92 -11.98
CA ASN A 179 -7.35 17.99 -11.08
C ASN A 179 -5.91 17.82 -10.62
N VAL A 180 -5.53 16.60 -10.19
CA VAL A 180 -4.16 16.29 -9.76
C VAL A 180 -3.17 16.51 -10.90
N THR A 181 -3.46 15.97 -12.09
CA THR A 181 -2.59 16.13 -13.26
C THR A 181 -2.37 17.61 -13.60
N LYS A 182 -3.46 18.39 -13.64
CA LYS A 182 -3.40 19.83 -13.92
C LYS A 182 -2.58 20.59 -12.87
N ALA A 183 -2.72 20.22 -11.60
CA ALA A 183 -1.99 20.85 -10.51
C ALA A 183 -0.49 20.52 -10.55
N LEU A 184 -0.13 19.24 -10.75
CA LEU A 184 1.27 18.81 -10.92
C LEU A 184 1.94 19.50 -12.12
N GLU A 185 1.27 19.56 -13.26
CA GLU A 185 1.77 20.28 -14.45
C GLU A 185 1.94 21.78 -14.19
N LYS A 186 1.00 22.41 -13.45
CA LYS A 186 1.10 23.83 -13.05
C LYS A 186 2.32 24.07 -12.14
N LEU A 187 2.68 23.11 -11.30
CA LEU A 187 3.86 23.14 -10.44
C LEU A 187 5.16 22.79 -11.18
N GLY A 188 5.08 22.46 -12.48
CA GLY A 188 6.21 22.20 -13.37
C GLY A 188 6.59 20.73 -13.53
N ALA A 189 5.83 19.80 -12.97
CA ALA A 189 6.05 18.37 -13.15
C ALA A 189 5.87 17.96 -14.62
N HIS A 190 6.61 16.94 -15.03
CA HIS A 190 6.63 16.41 -16.39
C HIS A 190 5.77 15.16 -16.50
N ARG A 191 4.58 15.32 -17.09
CA ARG A 191 3.73 14.16 -17.41
C ARG A 191 4.32 13.35 -18.57
N ILE A 192 4.38 12.04 -18.40
CA ILE A 192 4.81 11.06 -19.39
C ILE A 192 3.58 10.33 -19.93
N GLY A 193 3.38 10.39 -21.24
CA GLY A 193 2.17 9.86 -21.88
C GLY A 193 0.92 10.69 -21.56
N GLU A 194 -0.24 10.17 -21.94
CA GLU A 194 -1.52 10.76 -21.56
C GLU A 194 -1.96 10.26 -20.19
N ALA A 195 -2.71 11.09 -19.45
CA ALA A 195 -3.39 10.61 -18.25
C ALA A 195 -4.57 9.74 -18.69
N GLY A 196 -4.62 8.50 -18.23
CA GLY A 196 -5.70 7.57 -18.57
C GLY A 196 -6.92 7.78 -17.70
N GLU A 197 -8.08 7.38 -18.20
CA GLU A 197 -9.37 7.49 -17.52
C GLU A 197 -10.17 6.22 -17.77
N GLY A 198 -10.41 5.42 -16.73
CA GLY A 198 -11.29 4.25 -16.78
C GLY A 198 -12.72 4.59 -16.40
N ASP A 199 -13.67 3.85 -16.99
CA ASP A 199 -15.11 4.05 -16.82
C ASP A 199 -15.84 2.81 -16.28
N ASP A 200 -16.16 2.84 -15.00
CA ASP A 200 -16.94 1.77 -14.33
C ASP A 200 -18.43 1.85 -14.70
N GLY A 201 -18.92 3.02 -15.12
CA GLY A 201 -20.32 3.23 -15.51
C GLY A 201 -20.68 2.54 -16.81
N ALA A 202 -19.72 2.50 -17.74
CA ALA A 202 -19.81 1.71 -18.97
C ALA A 202 -19.46 0.23 -18.76
N GLY A 203 -18.91 -0.14 -17.60
CA GLY A 203 -18.39 -1.47 -17.32
C GLY A 203 -17.12 -1.80 -18.12
N THR A 204 -16.33 -0.79 -18.50
CA THR A 204 -15.12 -0.92 -19.34
C THR A 204 -13.82 -0.63 -18.60
N MET A 205 -13.87 -0.52 -17.27
CA MET A 205 -12.73 -0.14 -16.42
C MET A 205 -11.46 -0.96 -16.69
N GLU A 206 -11.58 -2.27 -16.94
CA GLU A 206 -10.44 -3.14 -17.25
C GLU A 206 -9.92 -2.89 -18.68
N GLU A 207 -10.81 -2.80 -19.66
CA GLU A 207 -10.46 -2.53 -21.05
C GLU A 207 -9.80 -1.16 -21.21
N ASP A 208 -10.31 -0.12 -20.55
CA ASP A 208 -9.78 1.23 -20.57
C ASP A 208 -8.37 1.28 -19.95
N PHE A 209 -8.18 0.58 -18.83
CA PHE A 209 -6.87 0.44 -18.22
C PHE A 209 -5.86 -0.25 -19.14
N LEU A 210 -6.24 -1.37 -19.76
CA LEU A 210 -5.37 -2.09 -20.69
C LEU A 210 -5.05 -1.26 -21.95
N ALA A 211 -6.05 -0.55 -22.48
CA ALA A 211 -5.89 0.30 -23.66
C ALA A 211 -4.94 1.48 -23.42
N TRP A 212 -4.98 2.06 -22.21
CA TRP A 212 -4.07 3.12 -21.79
C TRP A 212 -2.66 2.62 -21.47
N LYS A 213 -2.56 1.43 -20.86
CA LYS A 213 -1.32 0.89 -20.29
C LYS A 213 -0.20 0.69 -21.31
N GLU A 214 -0.49 0.12 -22.49
CA GLU A 214 0.56 -0.15 -23.49
C GLU A 214 1.16 1.14 -24.11
N PRO A 215 0.34 2.13 -24.55
CA PRO A 215 0.86 3.42 -24.98
C PRO A 215 1.65 4.15 -23.88
N MET A 216 1.19 4.08 -22.63
CA MET A 216 1.89 4.66 -21.49
C MET A 216 3.27 4.03 -21.30
N TRP A 217 3.38 2.69 -21.29
CA TRP A 217 4.66 2.01 -21.15
C TRP A 217 5.62 2.37 -22.28
N THR A 218 5.11 2.52 -23.51
CA THR A 218 5.91 2.96 -24.66
C THR A 218 6.50 4.35 -24.40
N ALA A 219 5.68 5.31 -23.97
CA ALA A 219 6.13 6.67 -23.67
C ALA A 219 7.12 6.71 -22.50
N LEU A 220 6.90 5.88 -21.47
CA LEU A 220 7.79 5.78 -20.32
C LEU A 220 9.14 5.19 -20.69
N ALA A 221 9.15 4.11 -21.48
CA ALA A 221 10.38 3.50 -21.94
C ALA A 221 11.22 4.47 -22.79
N GLU A 222 10.58 5.25 -23.67
CA GLU A 222 11.27 6.27 -24.47
C GLU A 222 11.85 7.40 -23.58
N LYS A 223 11.06 7.90 -22.63
CA LYS A 223 11.46 9.03 -21.78
C LYS A 223 12.54 8.67 -20.77
N MET A 224 12.48 7.47 -20.21
CA MET A 224 13.38 6.99 -19.17
C MET A 224 14.50 6.10 -19.71
N GLU A 225 14.59 5.96 -21.04
CA GLU A 225 15.58 5.13 -21.74
C GLU A 225 15.59 3.67 -21.24
N LEU A 226 14.39 3.09 -21.02
CA LEU A 226 14.24 1.73 -20.52
C LEU A 226 14.27 0.72 -21.68
N GLU A 227 14.97 -0.39 -21.47
CA GLU A 227 14.95 -1.53 -22.39
C GLU A 227 13.81 -2.49 -22.01
N GLU A 228 12.92 -2.76 -22.96
CA GLU A 228 11.89 -3.79 -22.78
C GLU A 228 12.54 -5.18 -22.79
N ARG A 229 12.21 -5.99 -21.79
CA ARG A 229 12.64 -7.38 -21.64
C ARG A 229 11.45 -8.32 -21.64
N GLU A 230 11.71 -9.58 -22.00
CA GLU A 230 10.71 -10.64 -21.90
C GLU A 230 10.28 -10.78 -20.43
N ALA A 231 8.98 -10.65 -20.17
CA ALA A 231 8.45 -10.67 -18.82
C ALA A 231 8.65 -12.06 -18.18
N VAL A 232 9.56 -12.13 -17.23
CA VAL A 232 9.74 -13.32 -16.39
C VAL A 232 8.97 -13.11 -15.09
N TYR A 233 8.21 -14.13 -14.67
CA TYR A 233 7.55 -14.11 -13.36
C TYR A 233 8.60 -14.10 -12.24
N GLU A 234 8.65 -13.00 -11.50
CA GLU A 234 9.48 -12.86 -10.29
C GLU A 234 8.57 -12.87 -9.05
N PRO A 235 8.59 -13.94 -8.23
CA PRO A 235 7.77 -13.97 -7.02
C PRO A 235 8.23 -12.89 -6.02
N ILE A 236 7.30 -12.05 -5.58
CA ILE A 236 7.55 -11.03 -4.55
C ILE A 236 7.51 -11.60 -3.12
N PHE A 237 6.98 -12.82 -2.96
CA PHE A 237 6.92 -13.55 -1.70
C PHE A 237 7.62 -14.90 -1.83
N SER A 238 8.36 -15.30 -0.78
CA SER A 238 8.86 -16.67 -0.61
C SER A 238 7.94 -17.45 0.32
N ILE A 239 7.58 -18.67 -0.05
CA ILE A 239 6.79 -19.57 0.78
C ILE A 239 7.75 -20.41 1.64
N THR A 240 7.59 -20.35 2.96
CA THR A 240 8.36 -21.18 3.91
C THR A 240 7.37 -21.97 4.76
N GLU A 241 7.37 -23.30 4.60
CA GLU A 241 6.57 -24.19 5.45
C GLU A 241 7.21 -24.31 6.85
N ARG A 242 6.38 -24.27 7.90
CA ARG A 242 6.82 -24.38 9.30
C ARG A 242 6.16 -25.58 9.97
N ASP A 243 6.77 -26.75 9.82
CA ASP A 243 6.24 -28.05 10.28
C ASP A 243 5.93 -28.16 11.79
N GLY A 244 6.47 -27.24 12.60
CA GLY A 244 6.26 -27.23 14.06
C GLY A 244 5.04 -26.42 14.53
N LEU A 245 4.36 -25.71 13.63
CA LEU A 245 3.20 -24.90 13.97
C LEU A 245 1.89 -25.69 13.80
N THR A 246 0.97 -25.48 14.74
CA THR A 246 -0.38 -26.03 14.72
C THR A 246 -1.41 -24.90 14.76
N PRO A 247 -2.70 -25.14 14.46
CA PRO A 247 -3.75 -24.13 14.60
C PRO A 247 -3.85 -23.51 16.00
N GLU A 248 -3.38 -24.20 17.04
CA GLU A 248 -3.36 -23.71 18.42
C GLU A 248 -2.12 -22.85 18.75
N SER A 249 -1.19 -22.70 17.80
CA SER A 249 0.02 -21.89 18.00
C SER A 249 -0.35 -20.40 18.00
N PRO A 250 0.08 -19.61 18.99
CA PRO A 250 -0.37 -18.23 19.17
C PRO A 250 0.03 -17.29 18.04
N GLU A 251 1.00 -17.66 17.19
CA GLU A 251 1.40 -16.90 16.01
C GLU A 251 0.63 -17.24 14.72
N VAL A 252 -0.22 -18.27 14.74
CA VAL A 252 -0.95 -18.74 13.55
C VAL A 252 -2.27 -18.01 13.43
N TYR A 253 -2.42 -17.23 12.35
CA TYR A 253 -3.70 -16.61 11.98
C TYR A 253 -4.64 -17.66 11.38
N LEU A 254 -5.88 -17.68 11.83
CA LEU A 254 -6.97 -18.55 11.36
C LEU A 254 -8.10 -17.74 10.68
N GLY A 255 -7.87 -16.46 10.42
CA GLY A 255 -8.84 -15.53 9.81
C GLY A 255 -9.00 -14.22 10.59
N GLU A 256 -8.24 -14.03 11.66
CA GLU A 256 -8.24 -12.80 12.43
C GLU A 256 -7.77 -11.61 11.57
N PRO A 257 -8.43 -10.43 11.64
CA PRO A 257 -8.10 -9.28 10.79
C PRO A 257 -6.69 -8.73 10.98
N ASN A 258 -6.17 -8.78 12.21
CA ASN A 258 -4.85 -8.27 12.55
C ASN A 258 -4.31 -8.91 13.83
N LYS A 259 -3.06 -8.55 14.19
CA LYS A 259 -2.36 -9.08 15.36
C LYS A 259 -3.09 -8.87 16.68
N MET A 260 -3.79 -7.74 16.85
CA MET A 260 -4.51 -7.45 18.08
C MET A 260 -5.72 -8.39 18.24
N HIS A 261 -6.36 -8.79 17.15
CA HIS A 261 -7.41 -9.80 17.17
C HIS A 261 -6.86 -11.19 17.47
N LEU A 262 -5.73 -11.56 16.85
CA LEU A 262 -5.03 -12.82 17.14
C LEU A 262 -4.68 -12.94 18.63
N GLU A 263 -4.19 -11.87 19.24
CA GLU A 263 -3.82 -11.83 20.65
C GLU A 263 -5.02 -11.67 21.61
N GLY A 264 -6.26 -11.54 21.09
CA GLY A 264 -7.46 -11.28 21.90
C GLY A 264 -7.44 -9.94 22.65
N ALA A 265 -6.63 -8.99 22.18
CA ALA A 265 -6.35 -7.71 22.84
C ALA A 265 -6.88 -6.50 22.05
N ALA A 266 -7.76 -6.73 21.07
CA ALA A 266 -8.34 -5.67 20.23
C ALA A 266 -9.03 -4.58 21.07
N LYS A 267 -8.59 -3.34 20.86
CA LYS A 267 -9.13 -2.12 21.49
C LYS A 267 -9.15 -1.01 20.44
N GLY A 268 -10.01 -0.02 20.66
CA GLY A 268 -10.10 1.12 19.76
C GLY A 268 -8.83 1.99 19.73
N PRO A 269 -8.71 2.91 18.76
CA PRO A 269 -9.75 3.26 17.78
C PRO A 269 -9.99 2.15 16.75
N PHE A 270 -11.25 1.98 16.35
CA PHE A 270 -11.65 1.02 15.32
C PHE A 270 -11.74 1.74 13.97
N ASN A 271 -11.18 1.13 12.94
CA ASN A 271 -11.10 1.66 11.59
C ASN A 271 -10.94 0.51 10.59
N SER A 272 -10.63 0.81 9.32
CA SER A 272 -10.39 -0.21 8.29
C SER A 272 -9.31 -1.22 8.71
N HIS A 273 -8.20 -0.79 9.31
CA HIS A 273 -7.10 -1.68 9.69
C HIS A 273 -7.28 -2.42 11.03
N ASN A 274 -8.21 -1.95 11.85
CA ASN A 274 -8.54 -2.52 13.15
C ASN A 274 -10.07 -2.54 13.32
N PRO A 275 -10.77 -3.51 12.70
CA PRO A 275 -12.21 -3.57 12.75
C PRO A 275 -12.72 -3.98 14.14
N TYR A 276 -13.97 -3.63 14.45
CA TYR A 276 -14.63 -4.17 15.64
C TYR A 276 -15.41 -5.44 15.27
N ILE A 277 -15.13 -6.56 15.95
CA ILE A 277 -15.92 -7.80 15.79
C ILE A 277 -17.22 -7.63 16.57
N ALA A 278 -18.22 -7.06 15.89
CA ALA A 278 -19.52 -6.73 16.47
C ALA A 278 -20.50 -7.91 16.37
N PRO A 279 -21.22 -8.27 17.45
CA PRO A 279 -22.28 -9.26 17.36
C PRO A 279 -23.50 -8.69 16.62
N ILE A 280 -24.17 -9.55 15.85
CA ILE A 280 -25.47 -9.25 15.25
C ILE A 280 -26.54 -9.46 16.32
N ALA A 281 -27.18 -8.39 16.76
CA ALA A 281 -28.23 -8.41 17.77
C ALA A 281 -29.56 -8.92 17.19
N GLU A 282 -29.92 -8.48 15.98
CA GLU A 282 -31.11 -8.89 15.26
C GLU A 282 -30.83 -9.01 13.76
N SER A 283 -31.49 -9.96 13.09
CA SER A 283 -31.50 -10.07 11.64
C SER A 283 -32.86 -10.55 11.15
N ARG A 284 -33.42 -9.88 10.13
CA ARG A 284 -34.72 -10.23 9.56
C ARG A 284 -34.83 -9.89 8.08
N GLU A 285 -35.61 -10.70 7.36
CA GLU A 285 -35.94 -10.48 5.95
C GLU A 285 -36.94 -9.32 5.80
N LEU A 286 -36.65 -8.38 4.90
CA LEU A 286 -37.50 -7.24 4.58
C LEU A 286 -38.43 -7.53 3.40
N PHE A 287 -38.02 -8.41 2.48
CA PHE A 287 -38.83 -8.73 1.33
C PHE A 287 -39.75 -9.93 1.57
N ASN A 288 -40.87 -9.92 0.86
CA ASN A 288 -41.81 -11.05 0.82
C ASN A 288 -41.92 -11.63 -0.59
N VAL A 289 -40.84 -11.52 -1.38
CA VAL A 289 -40.72 -12.08 -2.73
C VAL A 289 -39.80 -13.29 -2.70
N LYS A 290 -39.86 -14.14 -3.73
CA LYS A 290 -39.15 -15.43 -3.76
C LYS A 290 -37.82 -15.41 -4.50
N ASP A 291 -37.60 -14.39 -5.31
CA ASP A 291 -36.51 -14.26 -6.27
C ASP A 291 -35.41 -13.31 -5.80
N ARG A 292 -35.60 -12.64 -4.67
CA ARG A 292 -34.62 -11.72 -4.09
C ARG A 292 -34.80 -11.61 -2.57
N ASN A 293 -33.68 -11.43 -1.88
CA ASN A 293 -33.61 -11.21 -0.44
C ASN A 293 -33.11 -9.80 -0.12
N CYS A 294 -33.57 -9.22 0.98
CA CYS A 294 -33.03 -7.99 1.56
C CYS A 294 -33.09 -8.10 3.09
N LEU A 295 -31.93 -8.13 3.74
CA LEU A 295 -31.84 -8.31 5.18
C LEU A 295 -31.73 -6.96 5.88
N HIS A 296 -32.51 -6.79 6.94
CA HIS A 296 -32.26 -5.81 7.99
C HIS A 296 -31.39 -6.46 9.06
N VAL A 297 -30.31 -5.79 9.44
CA VAL A 297 -29.34 -6.28 10.43
C VAL A 297 -29.11 -5.19 11.47
N GLU A 298 -29.25 -5.55 12.74
CA GLU A 298 -28.87 -4.70 13.87
C GLU A 298 -27.52 -5.16 14.41
N VAL A 299 -26.53 -4.28 14.39
CA VAL A 299 -25.15 -4.55 14.82
C VAL A 299 -24.92 -3.87 16.17
N ASP A 300 -24.61 -4.66 17.20
CA ASP A 300 -24.36 -4.13 18.54
C ASP A 300 -22.93 -3.60 18.67
N VAL A 301 -22.80 -2.29 18.85
CA VAL A 301 -21.52 -1.59 19.02
C VAL A 301 -21.26 -1.16 20.48
N SER A 302 -22.14 -1.53 21.42
CA SER A 302 -22.06 -1.08 22.82
C SER A 302 -20.81 -1.55 23.56
N GLY A 303 -20.19 -2.65 23.11
CA GLY A 303 -18.92 -3.16 23.62
C GLY A 303 -17.67 -2.46 23.05
N SER A 304 -17.85 -1.43 22.23
CA SER A 304 -16.79 -0.69 21.55
C SER A 304 -16.79 0.79 21.94
N ASN A 305 -15.81 1.54 21.44
CA ASN A 305 -15.80 3.01 21.48
C ASN A 305 -16.18 3.62 20.11
N LEU A 306 -16.84 2.87 19.24
CA LEU A 306 -17.37 3.39 17.97
C LEU A 306 -18.47 4.41 18.23
N SER A 307 -18.48 5.45 17.42
CA SER A 307 -19.55 6.45 17.35
C SER A 307 -19.91 6.67 15.88
N TYR A 308 -21.19 6.93 15.62
CA TYR A 308 -21.67 7.24 14.28
C TYR A 308 -22.78 8.29 14.35
N GLN A 309 -23.03 8.95 13.24
CA GLN A 309 -24.16 9.85 13.02
C GLN A 309 -25.10 9.26 11.96
N THR A 310 -26.35 9.72 11.95
CA THR A 310 -27.30 9.31 10.90
C THR A 310 -26.80 9.81 9.54
N GLY A 311 -26.55 8.87 8.63
CA GLY A 311 -25.97 9.14 7.31
C GLY A 311 -24.58 8.55 7.13
N ASP A 312 -23.88 8.18 8.21
CA ASP A 312 -22.60 7.49 8.14
C ASP A 312 -22.74 6.08 7.55
N HIS A 313 -21.62 5.57 7.04
CA HIS A 313 -21.52 4.23 6.46
C HIS A 313 -20.93 3.22 7.44
N ILE A 314 -21.30 1.94 7.27
CA ILE A 314 -20.68 0.80 7.95
C ILE A 314 -19.91 -0.04 6.93
N ALA A 315 -18.64 -0.30 7.20
CA ALA A 315 -17.83 -1.24 6.43
C ALA A 315 -17.91 -2.63 7.07
N ILE A 316 -18.21 -3.65 6.27
CA ILE A 316 -18.32 -5.04 6.72
C ILE A 316 -17.21 -5.86 6.07
N TRP A 317 -16.43 -6.56 6.88
CA TRP A 317 -15.39 -7.47 6.43
C TRP A 317 -16.02 -8.85 6.13
N PRO A 318 -16.08 -9.30 4.86
CA PRO A 318 -16.71 -10.56 4.51
C PRO A 318 -15.75 -11.74 4.64
N THR A 319 -16.31 -12.95 4.67
CA THR A 319 -15.58 -14.19 4.44
C THR A 319 -16.10 -14.86 3.18
N ASN A 320 -15.22 -15.45 2.37
CA ASN A 320 -15.64 -16.16 1.17
C ASN A 320 -16.63 -17.29 1.50
N PRO A 321 -17.57 -17.60 0.59
CA PRO A 321 -18.46 -18.74 0.76
C PRO A 321 -17.67 -20.04 0.82
N GLY A 322 -17.96 -20.91 1.80
CA GLY A 322 -17.20 -22.16 1.99
C GLY A 322 -17.32 -23.21 0.87
N HIS A 323 -18.05 -22.92 -0.22
CA HIS A 323 -18.09 -23.76 -1.41
C HIS A 323 -17.17 -23.25 -2.53
N GLU A 324 -16.65 -22.03 -2.40
CA GLU A 324 -15.68 -21.42 -3.31
C GLU A 324 -14.23 -21.61 -2.83
N VAL A 325 -14.04 -22.10 -1.60
CA VAL A 325 -12.75 -22.37 -0.92
C VAL A 325 -12.58 -23.88 -0.74
#